data_AF-A0A669EYI4-F1
#
_entry.id   AF-A0A669EYI4-F1
#
_cell.length_a   1.000
_cell.length_b   1.000
_cell.length_c   1.000
_cell.angle_alpha   90.00
_cell.angle_beta   90.00
_cell.angle_gamma   90.00
#
_symmetry.space_group_name_H-M   'P 1'
#
loop_
_entity.id
_entity.type
_entity.pdbx_description
1 polymer ?
#
loop_
_entity_poly.entity_id
_entity_poly.type
_entity_poly.pdbx_seq_one_letter_code
_entity_poly.pdbx_strand_id
1 'polypeptide(L)' 'MPANRANDAKLPVMVWIHGGGFMLGSASTYDGSALAAYQDVVVVLIQYRLGLLGFLR' A
#
# COMPACT_ATOMS: atom_id res chain seq x y z
N MET A 1 -4.91 10.36 3.53
CA MET A 1 -3.66 11.12 3.77
C MET A 1 -3.63 11.52 5.24
N PRO A 2 -2.47 11.50 5.90
CA PRO A 2 -2.35 12.00 7.28
C PRO A 2 -2.84 13.45 7.36
N ALA A 3 -3.56 13.80 8.42
CA ALA A 3 -4.18 15.11 8.56
C ALA A 3 -3.14 16.21 8.82
N ASN A 4 -3.17 17.28 8.03
CA ASN A 4 -2.50 18.58 8.24
C ASN A 4 -1.09 18.51 8.86
N ARG A 5 -0.12 18.00 8.11
CA ARG A 5 1.30 17.94 8.50
C ARG A 5 2.11 18.95 7.70
N ALA A 6 3.20 19.44 8.31
CA ALA A 6 4.20 20.22 7.60
C ALA A 6 4.73 19.42 6.40
N ASN A 7 4.97 20.10 5.26
CA ASN A 7 5.39 19.44 4.01
C ASN A 7 6.72 18.66 4.14
N ASP A 8 7.53 18.96 5.15
CA ASP A 8 8.83 18.36 5.46
C ASP A 8 8.77 17.35 6.63
N ALA A 9 7.58 17.06 7.16
CA ALA A 9 7.41 16.09 8.23
C ALA A 9 7.85 14.68 7.77
N LYS A 10 8.82 14.10 8.47
CA LYS A 10 9.33 12.76 8.19
C LYS A 10 8.47 11.70 8.86
N LEU A 11 7.36 11.35 8.21
CA LEU A 11 6.45 10.31 8.69
C LEU A 11 6.99 8.91 8.38
N PRO A 12 6.77 7.93 9.27
CA PRO A 12 7.03 6.53 8.96
C PRO A 12 6.20 6.08 7.75
N VAL A 13 6.83 5.27 6.89
CA VAL A 13 6.20 4.73 5.67
C VAL A 13 5.89 3.26 5.88
N MET A 14 4.63 2.90 5.67
CA MET A 14 4.17 1.52 5.70
C MET A 14 3.76 1.09 4.29
N VAL A 15 4.48 0.11 3.74
CA VAL A 15 4.21 -0.44 2.42
C VAL A 15 3.46 -1.77 2.56
N TRP A 16 2.30 -1.88 1.92
CA TRP A 16 1.49 -3.09 1.93
C TRP A 16 1.49 -3.75 0.57
N ILE A 17 1.76 -5.05 0.57
CA ILE A 17 1.76 -5.92 -0.61
C ILE A 17 0.58 -6.86 -0.45
N HIS A 18 -0.37 -6.80 -1.37
CA HIS A 18 -1.55 -7.66 -1.28
C HIS A 18 -1.17 -9.14 -1.45
N GLY A 19 -1.87 -10.01 -0.72
CA GLY A 19 -1.74 -11.46 -0.87
C GLY A 19 -2.40 -11.99 -2.14
N GLY A 20 -2.79 -13.27 -2.12
CA GLY A 20 -3.43 -13.97 -3.24
C GLY A 20 -2.51 -14.90 -4.02
N GLY A 21 -1.43 -15.37 -3.36
CA GLY A 21 -0.60 -16.47 -3.84
C GLY A 21 0.04 -16.24 -5.21
N PHE A 22 0.38 -14.98 -5.52
CA PHE A 22 0.95 -14.56 -6.82
C PHE A 22 0.02 -14.72 -8.03
N MET A 23 -1.24 -15.13 -7.83
CA MET A 23 -2.18 -15.43 -8.90
C MET A 23 -3.32 -14.42 -9.00
N LEU A 24 -3.73 -13.85 -7.87
CA LEU A 24 -4.88 -12.95 -7.76
C LEU A 24 -4.66 -11.91 -6.67
N GLY A 25 -5.53 -10.90 -6.62
CA GLY A 25 -5.47 -9.81 -5.64
C GLY A 25 -5.32 -8.44 -6.28
N SER A 26 -5.54 -7.40 -5.48
CA SER A 26 -5.39 -6.00 -5.90
C SER A 26 -5.10 -5.12 -4.70
N ALA A 27 -4.23 -4.13 -4.87
CA ALA A 27 -4.02 -3.05 -3.91
C ALA A 27 -5.31 -2.24 -3.65
N SER A 28 -6.17 -2.08 -4.66
CA SER A 28 -7.41 -1.30 -4.56
C SER A 28 -8.49 -1.94 -3.68
N THR A 29 -8.31 -3.19 -3.26
CA THR A 29 -9.19 -3.87 -2.31
C THR A 29 -9.03 -3.33 -0.89
N TYR A 30 -7.94 -2.63 -0.61
CA TYR A 30 -7.61 -2.09 0.71
C TYR A 30 -7.77 -0.56 0.72
N ASP A 31 -8.34 -0.02 1.80
CA ASP A 31 -8.35 1.41 2.06
C ASP A 31 -7.35 1.76 3.18
N GLY A 32 -6.32 2.53 2.84
CA GLY A 32 -5.31 3.00 3.77
C GLY A 32 -5.66 4.30 4.49
N SER A 33 -6.83 4.90 4.22
CA SER A 33 -7.21 6.23 4.69
C SER A 33 -7.25 6.35 6.21
N ALA A 34 -7.94 5.42 6.88
CA ALA A 34 -8.06 5.38 8.33
C ALA A 34 -6.71 5.19 9.00
N LEU A 35 -5.89 4.26 8.48
CA LEU A 35 -4.59 3.97 9.06
C LEU A 35 -3.61 5.14 8.90
N ALA A 36 -3.62 5.80 7.73
CA ALA A 36 -2.84 7.02 7.50
C ALA A 36 -3.25 8.17 8.43
N ALA A 37 -4.54 8.29 8.75
CA ALA A 37 -5.07 9.35 9.60
C ALA A 37 -4.84 9.08 11.11
N TYR A 38 -5.04 7.84 11.57
CA TYR A 38 -4.99 7.51 13.00
C TYR A 38 -3.59 7.19 13.51
N GLN A 39 -2.68 6.74 12.65
CA GLN A 39 -1.33 6.29 13.05
C GLN A 39 -0.22 7.18 12.53
N ASP A 40 -0.55 8.30 11.88
CA ASP A 40 0.44 9.26 11.41
C ASP A 40 1.50 8.67 10.48
N VAL A 41 1.07 7.73 9.66
CA VAL A 41 1.90 7.01 8.69
C VAL A 41 1.52 7.39 7.26
N VAL A 42 2.50 7.29 6.37
CA VAL A 42 2.23 7.21 4.93
C VAL A 42 1.96 5.76 4.58
N VAL A 43 0.75 5.45 4.12
CA VAL A 43 0.37 4.10 3.68
C VAL A 43 0.51 4.01 2.17
N VAL A 44 1.28 3.03 1.68
CA VAL A 44 1.49 2.77 0.26
C VAL A 44 0.97 1.37 -0.07
N LEU A 45 -0.07 1.29 -0.91
CA LEU A 45 -0.64 0.04 -1.39
C LEU A 45 -0.11 -0.21 -2.81
N ILE A 46 0.71 -1.24 -3.01
CA ILE A 46 1.36 -1.47 -4.31
C ILE A 46 0.68 -2.58 -5.11
N GLN A 47 0.60 -2.37 -6.43
CA GLN A 47 0.26 -3.41 -7.39
C GLN A 47 1.52 -4.09 -7.89
N TYR A 48 1.43 -5.39 -8.14
CA TYR A 48 2.47 -6.16 -8.81
C TYR A 48 1.86 -7.10 -9.85
N ARG A 49 2.68 -7.55 -10.80
CA ARG A 49 2.24 -8.47 -11.86
C ARG A 49 1.89 -9.82 -11.26
N LEU A 50 0.86 -10.47 -11.79
CA LEU A 50 0.32 -11.73 -11.30
C LEU A 50 0.33 -12.81 -12.39
N GLY A 51 0.26 -14.07 -11.96
CA GLY A 51 0.21 -15.24 -12.84
C GLY A 51 1.37 -15.27 -13.83
N LEU A 52 1.07 -15.70 -15.06
CA LEU A 52 2.05 -15.81 -16.14
C LEU A 52 2.79 -14.49 -16.41
N LEU A 53 2.10 -13.36 -16.28
CA LEU A 53 2.65 -12.03 -16.58
C LEU A 53 3.65 -11.52 -15.54
N GLY A 54 3.78 -12.21 -14.39
CA GLY A 54 4.70 -11.85 -13.32
C GLY A 54 5.66 -12.97 -12.90
N PHE A 55 5.33 -14.24 -13.18
CA PHE A 55 6.03 -15.40 -12.60
C PHE A 55 6.33 -16.55 -13.57
N LEU A 56 6.16 -16.35 -14.89
CA LEU A 56 6.73 -17.26 -15.87
C LEU A 56 8.26 -17.14 -15.85
N ARG A 57 8.96 -18.29 -15.84
CA ARG A 57 10.42 -18.35 -15.90
C ARG A 57 10.92 -18.59 -17.31
#